data_AF-A0A928CTJ2-F1
#
_entry.id   AF-A0A928CTJ2-F1
#
_cell.length_a   1.000
_cell.length_b   1.000
_cell.length_c   1.000
_cell.angle_alpha   90.00
_cell.angle_beta   90.00
_cell.angle_gamma   90.00
#
_symmetry.space_group_name_H-M   'P 1'
#
loop_
_entity.id
_entity.type
_entity.pdbx_description
1 polymer ?
#
loop_
_entity_poly.entity_id
_entity_poly.type
_entity_poly.pdbx_seq_one_letter_code
_entity_poly.pdbx_strand_id
1 'polypeptide(L)'
;MNRIIMTILLAAGLIFTAAGDDFEDFIQVCARLSTNYNHVIRAKGTRFDKEYQANLEHMKNLSHKIQPVIRRLGIGQDIDFNLMASELEQIYLGNQDQTAKKMNNQKKTPKRSTEKLSSFSESPESLLKVLTADVKALRKMEFTTENGGSIKSSLETKRRLLEFRRLVDFFRQNYTKLYRNSKKDISLERLFQLRMRRMSALSADLMRIARKNNPDTQSKNNLHAETDELMKNYEAWRELKQKSAARNSKGGRRNPKNQKRLDGLNTVSALQTEINVSLRNINDQLVQWEQAGFKTDGFIDKNQKNRADDSDPASVMNKADEKNKNYSAMSEKDLNALLIQRRKEIIKSNRSMDGFDRDAERQFVLTLSREDKRSYNEFLRNFQQQGYSSEQAVRNAVLKTNTKLQLEGKPLPARELIRILQALDKDEERRREKNDVEFKLEPARQEK
;
A
#
# COMPACT_ATOMS: atom_id res chain seq x y z
N MET A 1 17.06 -47.45 5.91
CA MET A 1 17.60 -46.15 5.44
C MET A 1 16.57 -45.23 4.74
N ASN A 2 15.24 -45.41 4.92
CA ASN A 2 14.22 -44.58 4.23
C ASN A 2 13.43 -43.61 5.11
N ARG A 3 13.80 -43.44 6.40
CA ARG A 3 13.09 -42.50 7.30
C ARG A 3 13.70 -41.11 7.37
N ILE A 4 14.97 -40.94 6.99
CA ILE A 4 15.67 -39.65 7.03
C ILE A 4 15.35 -38.79 5.80
N ILE A 5 15.14 -39.43 4.64
CA ILE A 5 14.85 -38.71 3.38
C ILE A 5 13.44 -38.08 3.40
N MET A 6 12.48 -38.69 4.10
CA MET A 6 11.11 -38.17 4.16
C MET A 6 10.94 -36.99 5.15
N THR A 7 11.81 -36.88 6.16
CA THR A 7 11.83 -35.72 7.06
C THR A 7 12.55 -34.52 6.43
N ILE A 8 13.52 -34.76 5.55
CA ILE A 8 14.21 -33.71 4.80
C ILE A 8 13.31 -33.11 3.70
N LEU A 9 12.42 -33.91 3.09
CA LEU A 9 11.41 -33.38 2.17
C LEU A 9 10.24 -32.64 2.85
N LEU A 10 9.97 -32.90 4.14
CA LEU A 10 9.02 -32.09 4.91
C LEU A 10 9.64 -30.78 5.43
N ALA A 11 10.95 -30.74 5.64
CA ALA A 11 11.69 -29.53 5.99
C ALA A 11 11.95 -28.60 4.79
N ALA A 12 11.98 -29.14 3.56
CA ALA A 12 12.14 -28.36 2.34
C ALA A 12 10.89 -27.52 1.95
N GLY A 13 9.75 -27.74 2.60
CA GLY A 13 8.52 -26.96 2.39
C GLY A 13 8.42 -25.68 3.23
N LEU A 14 9.36 -25.42 4.13
CA LEU A 14 9.23 -24.37 5.16
C LEU A 14 10.32 -23.28 5.14
N ILE A 15 11.34 -23.35 4.28
CA ILE A 15 12.40 -22.33 4.24
C ILE A 15 12.83 -22.06 2.79
N PHE A 16 12.00 -21.30 2.08
CA PHE A 16 12.48 -20.39 1.03
C PHE A 16 11.96 -19.00 1.39
N THR A 17 12.47 -18.43 2.49
CA THR A 17 12.55 -16.98 2.62
C THR A 17 13.69 -16.52 1.71
N ALA A 18 13.42 -16.49 0.40
CA ALA A 18 14.03 -15.46 -0.43
C ALA A 18 13.81 -14.14 0.32
N ALA A 19 14.84 -13.29 0.45
CA ALA A 19 14.71 -11.99 1.08
C ALA A 19 13.62 -11.18 0.33
N GLY A 20 12.38 -11.31 0.80
CA GLY A 20 11.17 -10.82 0.18
C GLY A 20 10.61 -9.67 1.02
N ASP A 21 10.06 -8.69 0.33
CA ASP A 21 9.25 -7.61 0.89
C ASP A 21 8.18 -8.21 1.84
N ASP A 22 8.12 -7.76 3.10
CA ASP A 22 7.15 -8.26 4.10
C ASP A 22 5.70 -8.17 3.59
N PHE A 23 5.43 -7.24 2.67
CA PHE A 23 4.13 -7.15 2.00
C PHE A 23 3.86 -8.24 0.98
N GLU A 24 4.88 -8.69 0.26
CA GLU A 24 4.76 -9.81 -0.67
C GLU A 24 4.48 -11.09 0.13
N ASP A 25 5.20 -11.28 1.24
CA ASP A 25 4.94 -12.38 2.18
C ASP A 25 3.51 -12.28 2.75
N PHE A 26 3.06 -11.08 3.13
CA PHE A 26 1.69 -10.88 3.61
C PHE A 26 0.63 -11.27 2.56
N ILE A 27 0.82 -10.87 1.30
CA ILE A 27 -0.08 -11.24 0.18
C ILE A 27 -0.09 -12.76 -0.03
N GLN A 28 1.08 -13.40 0.00
CA GLN A 28 1.18 -14.85 -0.17
C GLN A 28 0.48 -15.60 0.96
N VAL A 29 0.63 -15.14 2.21
CA VAL A 29 -0.05 -15.74 3.37
C VAL A 29 -1.57 -15.54 3.26
N CYS A 30 -2.05 -14.36 2.85
CA CYS A 30 -3.48 -14.15 2.57
C CYS A 30 -4.03 -15.15 1.54
N ALA A 31 -3.29 -15.39 0.46
CA ALA A 31 -3.70 -16.33 -0.59
C ALA A 31 -3.76 -17.77 -0.06
N ARG A 32 -2.74 -18.21 0.69
CA ARG A 32 -2.70 -19.56 1.31
C ARG A 32 -3.85 -19.78 2.28
N LEU A 33 -4.16 -18.81 3.14
CA LEU A 33 -5.31 -18.88 4.03
C LEU A 33 -6.63 -18.98 3.24
N SER A 34 -6.80 -18.16 2.20
CA SER A 34 -8.00 -18.20 1.37
C SER A 34 -8.21 -19.56 0.70
N THR A 35 -7.15 -20.16 0.15
CA THR A 35 -7.23 -21.46 -0.53
C THR A 35 -7.54 -22.59 0.44
N ASN A 36 -6.91 -22.59 1.62
CA ASN A 36 -7.01 -23.71 2.55
C ASN A 36 -8.29 -23.68 3.41
N TYR A 37 -8.93 -22.52 3.59
CA TYR A 37 -10.06 -22.35 4.51
C TYR A 37 -11.19 -23.38 4.33
N ASN A 38 -11.62 -23.62 3.09
CA ASN A 38 -12.72 -24.55 2.79
C ASN A 38 -12.38 -26.02 3.13
N HIS A 39 -11.10 -26.39 3.07
CA HIS A 39 -10.63 -27.73 3.42
C HIS A 39 -10.58 -27.91 4.95
N VAL A 40 -10.18 -26.87 5.68
CA VAL A 40 -9.96 -26.92 7.12
C VAL A 40 -11.26 -27.04 7.91
N ILE A 41 -12.30 -26.28 7.54
CA ILE A 41 -13.61 -26.37 8.23
C ILE A 41 -14.21 -27.78 8.13
N ARG A 42 -13.88 -28.52 7.06
CA ARG A 42 -14.45 -29.84 6.80
C ARG A 42 -13.66 -30.99 7.43
N ALA A 43 -12.39 -30.78 7.79
CA ALA A 43 -11.52 -31.86 8.24
C ALA A 43 -10.47 -31.37 9.26
N LYS A 44 -10.87 -31.32 10.54
CA LYS A 44 -10.00 -30.96 11.67
C LYS A 44 -8.89 -32.00 11.89
N GLY A 45 -7.73 -31.56 12.36
CA GLY A 45 -6.56 -32.41 12.63
C GLY A 45 -5.79 -32.85 11.39
N THR A 46 -6.21 -32.43 10.20
CA THR A 46 -5.53 -32.75 8.94
C THR A 46 -4.31 -31.88 8.70
N ARG A 47 -3.53 -32.21 7.67
CA ARG A 47 -2.41 -31.38 7.20
C ARG A 47 -2.86 -29.96 6.89
N PHE A 48 -4.02 -29.78 6.24
CA PHE A 48 -4.56 -28.46 5.92
C PHE A 48 -4.86 -27.62 7.16
N ASP A 49 -5.35 -28.26 8.23
CA ASP A 49 -5.62 -27.60 9.52
C ASP A 49 -4.33 -27.05 10.15
N LYS A 50 -3.29 -27.89 10.22
CA LYS A 50 -1.96 -27.47 10.72
C LYS A 50 -1.35 -26.36 9.86
N GLU A 51 -1.43 -26.47 8.53
CA GLU A 51 -0.93 -25.45 7.62
C GLU A 51 -1.70 -24.13 7.75
N TYR A 52 -3.02 -24.16 7.95
CA TYR A 52 -3.82 -22.96 8.12
C TYR A 52 -3.51 -22.25 9.43
N GLN A 53 -3.35 -22.99 10.53
CA GLN A 53 -2.91 -22.44 11.82
C GLN A 53 -1.53 -21.80 11.73
N ALA A 54 -0.57 -22.47 11.09
CA ALA A 54 0.77 -21.93 10.87
C ALA A 54 0.74 -20.65 10.02
N ASN A 55 -0.09 -20.60 8.97
CA ASN A 55 -0.25 -19.39 8.16
C ASN A 55 -0.96 -18.25 8.93
N LEU A 56 -1.91 -18.56 9.82
CA LEU A 56 -2.52 -17.53 10.69
C LEU A 56 -1.49 -16.94 11.66
N GLU A 57 -0.67 -17.78 12.28
CA GLU A 57 0.40 -17.34 13.17
C GLU A 57 1.44 -16.50 12.40
N HIS A 58 1.83 -16.94 11.20
CA HIS A 58 2.73 -16.17 10.35
C HIS A 58 2.12 -14.81 9.97
N MET A 59 0.84 -14.76 9.61
CA MET A 59 0.14 -13.49 9.31
C MET A 59 0.15 -12.55 10.52
N LYS A 60 -0.09 -13.07 11.73
CA LYS A 60 -0.03 -12.27 12.97
C LYS A 60 1.37 -11.72 13.20
N ASN A 61 2.41 -12.51 13.00
CA ASN A 61 3.78 -12.04 13.17
C ASN A 61 4.11 -10.92 12.17
N LEU A 62 3.71 -11.07 10.91
CA LEU A 62 3.85 -10.02 9.90
C LEU A 62 3.01 -8.78 10.24
N SER A 63 1.79 -8.93 10.76
CA SER A 63 0.95 -7.78 11.15
C SER A 63 1.60 -6.97 12.26
N HIS A 64 2.17 -7.62 13.28
CA HIS A 64 2.88 -6.96 14.37
C HIS A 64 4.15 -6.25 13.90
N LYS A 65 4.81 -6.77 12.85
CA LYS A 65 5.98 -6.13 12.24
C LYS A 65 5.61 -4.90 11.42
N ILE A 66 4.54 -4.98 10.62
CA ILE A 66 4.15 -3.93 9.67
C ILE A 66 3.37 -2.79 10.35
N GLN A 67 2.49 -3.10 11.32
CA GLN A 67 1.57 -2.12 11.92
C GLN A 67 2.28 -0.92 12.59
N PRO A 68 3.40 -1.07 13.34
CA PRO A 68 4.12 0.06 13.92
C PRO A 68 4.68 1.01 12.86
N VAL A 69 5.11 0.47 11.71
CA VAL A 69 5.64 1.26 10.59
C VAL A 69 4.53 2.13 10.00
N ILE A 70 3.35 1.56 9.78
CA ILE A 70 2.16 2.31 9.32
C ILE A 70 1.78 3.41 10.31
N ARG A 71 1.71 3.10 11.60
CA ARG A 71 1.34 4.06 12.66
C ARG A 71 2.34 5.22 12.79
N ARG A 72 3.64 4.93 12.79
CA ARG A 72 4.71 5.95 12.87
C ARG A 72 4.63 7.00 11.75
N LEU A 73 4.09 6.59 10.61
CA LEU A 73 4.04 7.39 9.40
C LEU A 73 2.72 8.15 9.24
N GLY A 74 1.74 7.89 10.11
CA GLY A 74 0.45 8.57 10.10
C GLY A 74 -0.37 8.28 8.84
N ILE A 75 -0.07 7.21 8.09
CA ILE A 75 -0.79 6.79 6.89
C ILE A 75 -1.81 5.72 7.29
N GLY A 76 -3.02 5.76 6.74
CA GLY A 76 -3.96 4.65 6.85
C GLY A 76 -4.36 4.39 8.30
N GLN A 77 -4.82 5.43 9.00
CA GLN A 77 -5.32 5.30 10.38
C GLN A 77 -6.53 4.35 10.48
N ASP A 78 -7.16 4.02 9.36
CA ASP A 78 -8.20 2.99 9.22
C ASP A 78 -7.65 1.58 8.90
N ILE A 79 -6.34 1.40 8.79
CA ILE A 79 -5.67 0.12 8.59
C ILE A 79 -5.17 -0.39 9.94
N ASP A 80 -5.78 -1.48 10.41
CA ASP A 80 -5.30 -2.24 11.57
C ASP A 80 -5.16 -3.71 11.21
N PHE A 81 -3.95 -4.10 10.79
CA PHE A 81 -3.62 -5.48 10.44
C PHE A 81 -3.67 -6.41 11.66
N ASN A 82 -3.38 -5.92 12.85
CA ASN A 82 -3.44 -6.74 14.07
C ASN A 82 -4.89 -7.09 14.43
N LEU A 83 -5.79 -6.10 14.35
CA LEU A 83 -7.23 -6.32 14.54
C LEU A 83 -7.77 -7.29 13.49
N MET A 84 -7.42 -7.09 12.21
CA MET A 84 -7.88 -7.97 11.13
C MET A 84 -7.35 -9.41 11.26
N ALA A 85 -6.08 -9.59 11.63
CA ALA A 85 -5.51 -10.92 11.89
C ALA A 85 -6.20 -11.61 13.07
N SER A 86 -6.52 -10.86 14.13
CA SER A 86 -7.27 -11.37 15.28
C SER A 86 -8.70 -11.76 14.90
N GLU A 87 -9.36 -10.96 14.06
CA GLU A 87 -10.70 -11.24 13.58
C GLU A 87 -10.76 -12.49 12.69
N LEU A 88 -9.74 -12.72 11.85
CA LEU A 88 -9.59 -13.94 11.06
C LEU A 88 -9.43 -15.20 11.93
N GLU A 89 -8.68 -15.11 13.01
CA GLU A 89 -8.58 -16.21 13.99
C GLU A 89 -9.92 -16.47 14.68
N GLN A 90 -10.66 -15.44 15.07
CA GLN A 90 -11.97 -15.61 15.70
C GLN A 90 -12.99 -16.24 14.74
N ILE A 91 -12.99 -15.87 13.46
CA ILE A 91 -13.81 -16.52 12.42
C ILE A 91 -13.47 -18.01 12.35
N TYR A 92 -12.18 -18.33 12.34
CA TYR A 92 -11.69 -19.70 12.28
C TYR A 92 -12.11 -20.53 13.51
N LEU A 93 -11.85 -20.03 14.72
CA LEU A 93 -12.22 -20.70 15.97
C LEU A 93 -13.74 -20.85 16.11
N GLY A 94 -14.49 -19.79 15.82
CA GLY A 94 -15.96 -19.79 15.91
C GLY A 94 -16.62 -20.82 14.98
N ASN A 95 -16.05 -21.04 13.80
CA ASN A 95 -16.55 -22.06 12.88
C ASN A 95 -16.19 -23.49 13.30
N GLN A 96 -15.03 -23.70 13.94
CA GLN A 96 -14.69 -25.01 14.51
C GLN A 96 -15.70 -25.46 15.57
N ASP A 97 -16.10 -24.54 16.47
CA ASP A 97 -17.05 -24.83 17.54
C ASP A 97 -18.46 -25.15 17.00
N GLN A 98 -18.86 -24.50 15.90
CA GLN A 98 -20.13 -24.79 15.23
C GLN A 98 -20.13 -26.16 14.55
N THR A 99 -19.03 -26.55 13.90
CA THR A 99 -18.89 -27.90 13.32
C THR A 99 -18.88 -29.00 14.38
N ALA A 100 -18.18 -28.80 15.50
CA ALA A 100 -18.16 -29.76 16.62
C ALA A 100 -19.56 -29.93 17.24
N LYS A 101 -20.31 -28.83 17.41
CA LYS A 101 -21.70 -28.87 17.90
C LYS A 101 -22.66 -29.57 16.91
N LYS A 102 -22.50 -29.35 15.60
CA LYS A 102 -23.31 -30.03 14.57
C LYS A 102 -23.04 -31.53 14.52
N MET A 103 -21.79 -31.97 14.71
CA MET A 103 -21.43 -33.39 14.80
C MET A 103 -22.00 -34.06 16.06
N ASN A 104 -22.01 -33.37 17.20
CA ASN A 104 -22.58 -33.91 18.44
C ASN A 104 -24.13 -33.89 18.49
N ASN A 105 -24.77 -32.95 17.80
CA ASN A 105 -26.24 -32.81 17.80
C ASN A 105 -26.99 -33.69 16.79
N GLN A 106 -26.30 -34.47 15.94
CA GLN A 106 -26.97 -35.46 15.07
C GLN A 106 -27.66 -36.60 15.84
N LYS A 107 -27.51 -36.69 17.18
CA LYS A 107 -28.19 -37.67 18.04
C LYS A 107 -29.40 -37.14 18.83
N LYS A 108 -29.79 -35.86 18.73
CA LYS A 108 -30.96 -35.32 19.46
C LYS A 108 -31.81 -34.40 18.59
N THR A 109 -33.13 -34.56 18.70
CA THR A 109 -34.18 -33.85 17.96
C THR A 109 -34.02 -32.32 17.96
N PRO A 110 -34.50 -31.63 16.90
CA PRO A 110 -34.21 -30.21 16.69
C PRO A 110 -35.07 -29.36 17.63
N LYS A 111 -34.54 -29.00 18.80
CA LYS A 111 -35.04 -27.82 19.51
C LYS A 111 -34.58 -26.60 18.71
N ARG A 112 -35.51 -25.73 18.34
CA ARG A 112 -35.25 -24.39 17.78
C ARG A 112 -34.35 -23.63 18.75
N SER A 113 -33.04 -23.77 18.60
CA SER A 113 -32.10 -22.86 19.23
C SER A 113 -32.26 -21.53 18.53
N THR A 114 -32.57 -20.49 19.30
CA THR A 114 -32.30 -19.12 18.90
C THR A 114 -30.83 -19.06 18.50
N GLU A 115 -30.55 -19.09 17.19
CA GLU A 115 -29.21 -18.91 16.65
C GLU A 115 -28.70 -17.58 17.20
N LYS A 116 -27.80 -17.63 18.18
CA LYS A 116 -27.01 -16.47 18.57
C LYS A 116 -26.37 -15.98 17.28
N LEU A 117 -26.78 -14.80 16.79
CA LEU A 117 -26.12 -14.18 15.64
C LEU A 117 -24.62 -14.19 15.94
N SER A 118 -23.87 -14.87 15.08
CA SER A 118 -22.41 -14.89 15.13
C SER A 118 -21.90 -13.46 15.28
N SER A 119 -20.98 -13.20 16.21
CA SER A 119 -20.35 -11.88 16.33
C SER A 119 -19.31 -11.62 15.24
N PHE A 120 -19.14 -12.53 14.27
CA PHE A 120 -18.10 -12.51 13.23
C PHE A 120 -18.65 -12.98 11.87
N SER A 121 -17.94 -12.69 10.78
CA SER A 121 -18.31 -13.18 9.45
C SER A 121 -18.33 -14.72 9.36
N GLU A 122 -19.16 -15.27 8.47
CA GLU A 122 -19.21 -16.71 8.17
C GLU A 122 -17.91 -17.21 7.48
N SER A 123 -17.21 -16.32 6.76
CA SER A 123 -16.01 -16.63 5.98
C SER A 123 -14.96 -15.51 6.11
N PRO A 124 -13.65 -15.84 6.09
CA PRO A 124 -12.55 -14.89 6.09
C PRO A 124 -12.32 -14.23 4.73
N GLU A 125 -12.91 -14.75 3.66
CA GLU A 125 -12.59 -14.37 2.27
C GLU A 125 -12.70 -12.86 2.02
N SER A 126 -13.77 -12.25 2.52
CA SER A 126 -14.00 -10.80 2.44
C SER A 126 -12.87 -10.00 3.10
N LEU A 127 -12.44 -10.39 4.30
CA LEU A 127 -11.35 -9.71 5.02
C LEU A 127 -9.99 -9.93 4.35
N LEU A 128 -9.70 -11.15 3.89
CA LEU A 128 -8.46 -11.46 3.17
C LEU A 128 -8.32 -10.66 1.87
N LYS A 129 -9.43 -10.44 1.16
CA LYS A 129 -9.47 -9.56 -0.02
C LYS A 129 -9.17 -8.11 0.33
N VAL A 130 -9.72 -7.60 1.44
CA VAL A 130 -9.46 -6.23 1.89
C VAL A 130 -8.00 -6.06 2.32
N LEU A 131 -7.47 -6.99 3.11
CA LEU A 131 -6.07 -7.00 3.50
C LEU A 131 -5.11 -6.96 2.29
N THR A 132 -5.37 -7.81 1.31
CA THR A 132 -4.59 -7.85 0.06
C THR A 132 -4.70 -6.51 -0.70
N ALA A 133 -5.88 -5.91 -0.74
CA ALA A 133 -6.09 -4.62 -1.40
C ALA A 133 -5.39 -3.47 -0.66
N ASP A 134 -5.41 -3.46 0.67
CA ASP A 134 -4.72 -2.45 1.48
C ASP A 134 -3.20 -2.55 1.31
N VAL A 135 -2.64 -3.75 1.35
CA VAL A 135 -1.21 -3.96 1.07
C VAL A 135 -0.83 -3.46 -0.32
N LYS A 136 -1.62 -3.81 -1.35
CA LYS A 136 -1.40 -3.33 -2.72
C LYS A 136 -1.53 -1.81 -2.82
N ALA A 137 -2.47 -1.20 -2.10
CA ALA A 137 -2.63 0.24 -2.07
C ALA A 137 -1.43 0.93 -1.40
N LEU A 138 -0.95 0.41 -0.27
CA LEU A 138 0.26 0.90 0.40
C LEU A 138 1.47 0.82 -0.54
N ARG A 139 1.68 -0.31 -1.23
CA ARG A 139 2.77 -0.44 -2.22
C ARG A 139 2.64 0.55 -3.38
N LYS A 140 1.43 0.80 -3.88
CA LYS A 140 1.17 1.83 -4.92
C LYS A 140 1.48 3.24 -4.44
N MET A 141 1.38 3.50 -3.14
CA MET A 141 1.80 4.74 -2.51
C MET A 141 3.32 4.80 -2.30
N GLU A 142 4.10 3.93 -2.97
CA GLU A 142 5.56 3.84 -2.86
C GLU A 142 6.05 3.52 -1.43
N PHE A 143 5.17 2.95 -0.60
CA PHE A 143 5.51 2.48 0.73
C PHE A 143 6.23 1.14 0.65
N THR A 144 7.38 1.02 1.33
CA THR A 144 8.19 -0.20 1.40
C THR A 144 8.65 -0.44 2.84
N THR A 145 8.73 -1.70 3.27
CA THR A 145 9.30 -2.05 4.59
C THR A 145 10.81 -2.24 4.56
N GLU A 146 11.43 -2.31 3.38
CA GLU A 146 12.83 -2.73 3.14
C GLU A 146 13.92 -1.81 3.74
N ASN A 147 13.60 -0.67 4.36
CA ASN A 147 14.56 0.20 5.07
C ASN A 147 13.96 0.83 6.34
N GLY A 148 13.21 0.06 7.14
CA GLY A 148 12.55 0.60 8.33
C GLY A 148 11.40 1.56 8.02
N GLY A 149 10.80 1.43 6.83
CA GLY A 149 9.70 2.29 6.36
C GLY A 149 10.15 3.59 5.69
N SER A 150 11.27 3.60 4.96
CA SER A 150 11.75 4.83 4.28
C SER A 150 10.68 5.36 3.32
N ILE A 151 10.17 6.56 3.61
CA ILE A 151 9.22 7.25 2.76
C ILE A 151 9.97 8.13 1.75
N LYS A 152 9.53 8.13 0.49
CA LYS A 152 9.88 9.20 -0.47
C LYS A 152 9.22 10.51 -0.02
N SER A 153 9.96 11.60 0.10
CA SER A 153 9.46 12.91 0.55
C SER A 153 8.21 13.42 -0.19
N SER A 154 8.00 12.99 -1.44
CA SER A 154 6.77 13.22 -2.21
C SER A 154 5.52 12.64 -1.55
N LEU A 155 5.62 11.41 -1.02
CA LEU A 155 4.53 10.73 -0.33
C LEU A 155 4.14 11.50 0.94
N GLU A 156 5.12 11.99 1.71
CA GLU A 156 4.87 12.70 2.97
C GLU A 156 3.91 13.88 2.82
N THR A 157 3.96 14.55 1.67
CA THR A 157 3.14 15.73 1.36
C THR A 157 1.74 15.40 0.82
N LYS A 158 1.45 14.14 0.45
CA LYS A 158 0.18 13.74 -0.19
C LYS A 158 -0.57 12.61 0.55
N ARG A 159 -0.13 12.22 1.74
CA ARG A 159 -0.62 11.05 2.49
C ARG A 159 -2.14 11.06 2.66
N ARG A 160 -2.70 12.16 3.17
CA ARG A 160 -4.15 12.26 3.45
C ARG A 160 -4.99 12.20 2.16
N LEU A 161 -4.47 12.75 1.06
CA LEU A 161 -5.16 12.71 -0.23
C LEU A 161 -5.23 11.27 -0.76
N LEU A 162 -4.12 10.55 -0.67
CA LEU A 162 -4.03 9.14 -1.07
C LEU A 162 -4.87 8.22 -0.18
N GLU A 163 -4.89 8.48 1.13
CA GLU A 163 -5.75 7.77 2.07
C GLU A 163 -7.23 7.98 1.74
N PHE A 164 -7.63 9.23 1.49
CA PHE A 164 -9.01 9.55 1.13
C PHE A 164 -9.43 8.88 -0.18
N ARG A 165 -8.58 8.93 -1.22
CA ARG A 165 -8.83 8.23 -2.49
C ARG A 165 -9.04 6.73 -2.28
N ARG A 166 -8.21 6.08 -1.45
CA ARG A 166 -8.38 4.64 -1.11
C ARG A 166 -9.71 4.37 -0.42
N LEU A 167 -10.16 5.24 0.49
CA LEU A 167 -11.44 5.09 1.17
C LEU A 167 -12.63 5.22 0.21
N VAL A 168 -12.57 6.15 -0.74
CA VAL A 168 -13.57 6.31 -1.81
C VAL A 168 -13.63 5.07 -2.70
N ASP A 169 -12.48 4.54 -3.12
CA ASP A 169 -12.39 3.31 -3.91
C ASP A 169 -12.97 2.12 -3.13
N PHE A 170 -12.66 2.03 -1.84
CA PHE A 170 -13.19 1.00 -0.95
C PHE A 170 -14.72 1.09 -0.83
N PHE A 171 -15.28 2.30 -0.67
CA PHE A 171 -16.74 2.50 -0.68
C PHE A 171 -17.34 1.98 -1.98
N ARG A 172 -16.83 2.46 -3.12
CA ARG A 172 -17.34 2.12 -4.47
C ARG A 172 -17.37 0.61 -4.71
N GLN A 173 -16.37 -0.11 -4.23
CA GLN A 173 -16.26 -1.57 -4.41
C GLN A 173 -17.19 -2.39 -3.52
N ASN A 174 -17.64 -1.85 -2.37
CA ASN A 174 -18.27 -2.63 -1.30
C ASN A 174 -19.70 -2.22 -0.95
N TYR A 175 -20.11 -0.96 -1.17
CA TYR A 175 -21.40 -0.44 -0.67
C TYR A 175 -22.62 -1.24 -1.17
N THR A 176 -22.58 -1.74 -2.41
CA THR A 176 -23.64 -2.59 -2.97
C THR A 176 -23.58 -4.05 -2.52
N LYS A 177 -22.37 -4.58 -2.30
CA LYS A 177 -22.13 -5.98 -1.89
C LYS A 177 -22.54 -6.23 -0.45
N LEU A 178 -22.17 -5.31 0.45
CA LEU A 178 -22.48 -5.37 1.87
C LEU A 178 -23.98 -5.43 2.13
N TYR A 179 -24.79 -4.77 1.31
CA TYR A 179 -26.24 -4.93 1.41
C TYR A 179 -26.71 -6.38 1.18
N ARG A 180 -26.19 -7.07 0.15
CA ARG A 180 -26.62 -8.43 -0.19
C ARG A 180 -26.27 -9.44 0.91
N ASN A 181 -25.14 -9.22 1.59
CA ASN A 181 -24.51 -10.19 2.49
C ASN A 181 -24.30 -9.70 3.94
N SER A 182 -24.88 -8.57 4.36
CA SER A 182 -24.59 -7.93 5.66
C SER A 182 -24.72 -8.86 6.88
N LYS A 183 -25.63 -9.84 6.84
CA LYS A 183 -25.79 -10.84 7.91
C LYS A 183 -24.69 -11.92 7.92
N LYS A 184 -24.03 -12.14 6.78
CA LYS A 184 -22.98 -13.14 6.58
C LYS A 184 -21.58 -12.54 6.71
N ASP A 185 -21.43 -11.26 6.39
CA ASP A 185 -20.16 -10.52 6.36
C ASP A 185 -20.09 -9.43 7.46
N ILE A 186 -20.36 -9.81 8.71
CA ILE A 186 -20.44 -8.89 9.87
C ILE A 186 -19.12 -8.15 10.12
N SER A 187 -17.99 -8.83 9.92
CA SER A 187 -16.66 -8.23 10.07
C SER A 187 -16.39 -7.18 9.00
N LEU A 188 -16.78 -7.45 7.75
CA LEU A 188 -16.63 -6.48 6.66
C LEU A 188 -17.54 -5.26 6.87
N GLU A 189 -18.76 -5.47 7.35
CA GLU A 189 -19.70 -4.38 7.67
C GLU A 189 -19.13 -3.44 8.73
N ARG A 190 -18.53 -3.98 9.80
CA ARG A 190 -17.86 -3.19 10.85
C ARG A 190 -16.66 -2.40 10.29
N LEU A 191 -15.81 -3.07 9.51
CA LEU A 191 -14.67 -2.40 8.86
C LEU A 191 -15.14 -1.29 7.91
N PHE A 192 -16.24 -1.53 7.19
CA PHE A 192 -16.83 -0.54 6.31
C PHE A 192 -17.32 0.69 7.08
N GLN A 193 -18.05 0.52 8.18
CA GLN A 193 -18.49 1.63 9.02
C GLN A 193 -17.31 2.44 9.58
N LEU A 194 -16.25 1.76 10.03
CA LEU A 194 -15.03 2.42 10.52
C LEU A 194 -14.37 3.26 9.42
N ARG A 195 -14.24 2.70 8.23
CA ARG A 195 -13.68 3.41 7.05
C ARG A 195 -14.53 4.58 6.62
N MET A 196 -15.86 4.48 6.70
CA MET A 196 -16.76 5.57 6.34
C MET A 196 -16.69 6.73 7.33
N ARG A 197 -16.61 6.44 8.63
CA ARG A 197 -16.34 7.47 9.66
C ARG A 197 -15.00 8.17 9.40
N ARG A 198 -13.96 7.40 9.07
CA ARG A 198 -12.66 7.96 8.71
C ARG A 198 -12.74 8.83 7.46
N MET A 199 -13.46 8.39 6.43
CA MET A 199 -13.63 9.15 5.18
C MET A 199 -14.29 10.50 5.45
N SER A 200 -15.38 10.54 6.22
CA SER A 200 -16.06 11.79 6.59
C SER A 200 -15.15 12.73 7.42
N ALA A 201 -14.42 12.21 8.41
CA ALA A 201 -13.46 13.02 9.18
C ALA A 201 -12.34 13.57 8.29
N LEU A 202 -11.84 12.75 7.36
CA LEU A 202 -10.74 13.11 6.47
C LEU A 202 -11.16 14.13 5.41
N SER A 203 -12.42 14.12 4.93
CA SER A 203 -12.92 15.13 3.98
C SER A 203 -12.96 16.53 4.61
N ALA A 204 -13.39 16.64 5.86
CA ALA A 204 -13.38 17.89 6.63
C ALA A 204 -11.95 18.41 6.80
N ASP A 205 -11.02 17.53 7.17
CA ASP A 205 -9.61 17.85 7.32
C ASP A 205 -8.97 18.35 6.01
N LEU A 206 -9.19 17.64 4.91
CA LEU A 206 -8.68 18.01 3.60
C LEU A 206 -9.21 19.36 3.13
N MET A 207 -10.50 19.65 3.36
CA MET A 207 -11.09 20.95 3.04
C MET A 207 -10.48 22.08 3.86
N ARG A 208 -10.22 21.86 5.15
CA ARG A 208 -9.54 22.82 6.01
C ARG A 208 -8.12 23.11 5.51
N ILE A 209 -7.38 22.08 5.08
CA ILE A 209 -6.04 22.22 4.51
C ILE A 209 -6.08 22.95 3.17
N ALA A 210 -7.06 22.64 2.31
CA ALA A 210 -7.27 23.29 1.02
C ALA A 210 -7.45 24.80 1.19
N ARG A 211 -8.32 25.23 2.10
CA ARG A 211 -8.53 26.65 2.42
C ARG A 211 -7.27 27.35 2.94
N LYS A 212 -6.47 26.66 3.75
CA LYS A 212 -5.25 27.22 4.35
C LYS A 212 -4.12 27.40 3.32
N ASN A 213 -3.92 26.41 2.46
CA ASN A 213 -2.76 26.35 1.57
C ASN A 213 -3.06 26.89 0.16
N ASN A 214 -4.33 27.02 -0.23
CA ASN A 214 -4.76 27.53 -1.54
C ASN A 214 -6.07 28.35 -1.41
N PRO A 215 -6.02 29.54 -0.79
CA PRO A 215 -7.21 30.37 -0.57
C PRO A 215 -7.91 30.78 -1.87
N ASP A 216 -7.17 30.84 -2.99
CA ASP A 216 -7.67 31.29 -4.30
C ASP A 216 -8.16 30.16 -5.22
N THR A 217 -7.97 28.89 -4.84
CA THR A 217 -8.56 27.79 -5.62
C THR A 217 -10.07 27.76 -5.41
N GLN A 218 -10.80 28.31 -6.39
CA GLN A 218 -12.24 28.13 -6.54
C GLN A 218 -12.54 26.66 -6.87
N SER A 219 -12.53 25.83 -5.83
CA SER A 219 -13.01 24.46 -5.86
C SER A 219 -14.48 24.46 -6.25
N LYS A 220 -14.80 23.97 -7.45
CA LYS A 220 -16.18 23.96 -7.97
C LYS A 220 -17.13 23.17 -7.06
N ASN A 221 -16.60 22.15 -6.39
CA ASN A 221 -17.31 21.30 -5.45
C ASN A 221 -16.68 21.40 -4.06
N ASN A 222 -17.48 21.25 -3.01
CA ASN A 222 -16.98 21.17 -1.63
C ASN A 222 -16.83 19.69 -1.26
N LEU A 223 -15.59 19.19 -1.14
CA LEU A 223 -15.31 17.78 -0.87
C LEU A 223 -16.04 17.27 0.38
N HIS A 224 -16.09 18.08 1.44
CA HIS A 224 -16.74 17.68 2.68
C HIS A 224 -18.26 17.56 2.50
N ALA A 225 -18.89 18.57 1.87
CA ALA A 225 -20.32 18.53 1.59
C ALA A 225 -20.72 17.36 0.69
N GLU A 226 -19.93 17.08 -0.36
CA GLU A 226 -20.16 15.93 -1.24
C GLU A 226 -19.98 14.59 -0.53
N THR A 227 -19.04 14.51 0.42
CA THR A 227 -18.83 13.32 1.25
C THR A 227 -20.01 13.10 2.19
N ASP A 228 -20.54 14.17 2.80
CA ASP A 228 -21.69 14.06 3.70
C ASP A 228 -22.97 13.68 2.94
N GLU A 229 -23.20 14.27 1.76
CA GLU A 229 -24.33 13.92 0.92
C GLU A 229 -24.22 12.47 0.39
N LEU A 230 -23.02 12.02 0.04
CA LEU A 230 -22.75 10.61 -0.26
C LEU A 230 -23.16 9.68 0.89
N MET A 231 -22.74 9.99 2.11
CA MET A 231 -23.00 9.17 3.30
C MET A 231 -24.48 9.14 3.65
N LYS A 232 -25.15 10.29 3.61
CA LYS A 232 -26.59 10.43 3.85
C LYS A 232 -27.41 9.63 2.83
N ASN A 233 -27.07 9.73 1.54
CA ASN A 233 -27.76 8.97 0.50
C ASN A 233 -27.50 7.47 0.61
N TYR A 234 -26.31 7.06 1.01
CA TYR A 234 -26.00 5.66 1.30
C TYR A 234 -26.84 5.10 2.45
N GLU A 235 -26.98 5.83 3.56
CA GLU A 235 -27.79 5.41 4.71
C GLU A 235 -29.27 5.28 4.32
N ALA A 236 -29.82 6.29 3.64
CA ALA A 236 -31.18 6.24 3.11
C ALA A 236 -31.39 5.07 2.14
N TRP A 237 -30.42 4.81 1.26
CA TRP A 237 -30.46 3.69 0.32
C TRP A 237 -30.46 2.35 1.04
N ARG A 238 -29.59 2.20 2.06
CA ARG A 238 -29.47 0.99 2.89
C ARG A 238 -30.77 0.72 3.65
N GLU A 239 -31.35 1.72 4.29
CA GLU A 239 -32.62 1.60 5.00
C GLU A 239 -33.77 1.19 4.09
N LEU A 240 -33.92 1.87 2.95
CA LEU A 240 -35.04 1.64 2.04
C LEU A 240 -34.98 0.24 1.44
N LYS A 241 -33.75 -0.22 1.13
CA LYS A 241 -33.49 -1.59 0.71
C LYS A 241 -33.78 -2.61 1.82
N GLN A 242 -33.37 -2.39 3.07
CA GLN A 242 -33.70 -3.27 4.20
C GLN A 242 -35.22 -3.37 4.44
N LYS A 243 -35.93 -2.24 4.42
CA LYS A 243 -37.40 -2.18 4.54
C LYS A 243 -38.08 -2.94 3.41
N SER A 244 -37.56 -2.86 2.17
CA SER A 244 -38.09 -3.63 1.02
C SER A 244 -37.91 -5.15 1.17
N ALA A 245 -36.75 -5.60 1.66
CA ALA A 245 -36.48 -7.03 1.89
C ALA A 245 -37.40 -7.62 2.97
N ALA A 246 -37.62 -6.89 4.06
CA ALA A 246 -38.51 -7.31 5.15
C ALA A 246 -39.99 -7.41 4.73
N ARG A 247 -40.44 -6.58 3.79
CA ARG A 247 -41.81 -6.65 3.22
C ARG A 247 -41.99 -7.86 2.33
N ASN A 248 -40.99 -8.19 1.50
CA ASN A 248 -41.03 -9.35 0.61
C ASN A 248 -41.02 -10.68 1.38
N SER A 249 -40.39 -10.75 2.56
CA SER A 249 -40.39 -11.97 3.40
C SER A 249 -41.73 -12.26 4.09
N LYS A 250 -42.67 -11.30 4.14
CA LYS A 250 -43.98 -11.45 4.79
C LYS A 250 -45.12 -11.80 3.82
N GLY A 251 -44.80 -12.34 2.63
CA GLY A 251 -45.81 -12.77 1.65
C GLY A 251 -46.53 -11.64 0.89
N GLY A 252 -46.06 -10.39 1.03
CA GLY A 252 -46.64 -9.25 0.33
C GLY A 252 -46.28 -9.23 -1.15
N ARG A 253 -47.22 -9.64 -2.01
CA ARG A 253 -47.19 -9.33 -3.45
C ARG A 253 -47.22 -7.80 -3.64
N ARG A 254 -46.09 -7.22 -4.03
CA ARG A 254 -45.92 -6.22 -5.11
C ARG A 254 -44.53 -5.58 -5.00
N ASN A 255 -43.71 -5.80 -6.01
CA ASN A 255 -42.60 -4.89 -6.33
C ASN A 255 -43.23 -3.58 -6.84
N PRO A 256 -43.10 -2.43 -6.17
CA PRO A 256 -43.31 -1.16 -6.83
C PRO A 256 -42.04 -0.88 -7.62
N LYS A 257 -41.96 -1.44 -8.84
CA LYS A 257 -41.02 -0.92 -9.84
C LYS A 257 -41.53 0.46 -10.22
N ASN A 258 -40.74 1.49 -9.94
CA ASN A 258 -40.81 2.80 -10.59
C ASN A 258 -42.03 3.70 -10.29
N GLN A 259 -42.51 3.75 -9.05
CA GLN A 259 -43.33 4.90 -8.63
C GLN A 259 -42.51 5.77 -7.69
N LYS A 260 -42.37 7.06 -8.04
CA LYS A 260 -42.11 8.11 -7.05
C LYS A 260 -43.13 7.89 -5.94
N ARG A 261 -42.68 7.66 -4.70
CA ARG A 261 -43.60 7.59 -3.57
C ARG A 261 -44.28 8.96 -3.47
N LEU A 262 -45.60 9.00 -3.36
CA LEU A 262 -46.36 10.25 -3.10
C LEU A 262 -45.90 10.93 -1.80
N ASP A 263 -45.14 10.22 -0.98
CA ASP A 263 -44.59 10.55 0.32
C ASP A 263 -43.36 11.49 0.26
N GLY A 264 -42.91 11.94 -0.93
CA GLY A 264 -41.75 12.83 -1.09
C GLY A 264 -40.37 12.17 -0.86
N LEU A 265 -40.32 10.85 -0.67
CA LEU A 265 -39.08 10.09 -0.43
C LEU A 265 -38.43 9.61 -1.74
N ASN A 266 -37.11 9.78 -1.85
CA ASN A 266 -36.31 9.34 -3.00
C ASN A 266 -36.43 7.83 -3.24
N THR A 267 -36.53 7.41 -4.51
CA THR A 267 -36.53 5.99 -4.89
C THR A 267 -35.14 5.37 -4.71
N VAL A 268 -35.04 4.03 -4.65
CA VAL A 268 -33.73 3.34 -4.65
C VAL A 268 -32.83 3.81 -5.79
N SER A 269 -33.41 3.94 -6.99
CA SER A 269 -32.67 4.35 -8.18
C SER A 269 -32.22 5.81 -8.08
N ALA A 270 -33.08 6.71 -7.59
CA ALA A 270 -32.70 8.11 -7.36
C ALA A 270 -31.56 8.22 -6.34
N LEU A 271 -31.65 7.55 -5.19
CA LEU A 271 -30.58 7.53 -4.18
C LEU A 271 -29.27 6.96 -4.74
N GLN A 272 -29.34 5.93 -5.58
CA GLN A 272 -28.16 5.37 -6.23
C GLN A 272 -27.56 6.34 -7.27
N THR A 273 -28.39 7.10 -7.97
CA THR A 273 -27.95 8.19 -8.85
C THR A 273 -27.25 9.28 -8.06
N GLU A 274 -27.83 9.75 -6.94
CA GLU A 274 -27.20 10.76 -6.07
C GLU A 274 -25.85 10.30 -5.54
N ILE A 275 -25.76 9.04 -5.06
CA ILE A 275 -24.48 8.42 -4.66
C ILE A 275 -23.45 8.49 -5.78
N ASN A 276 -23.84 8.17 -7.01
CA ASN A 276 -22.94 8.22 -8.17
C ASN A 276 -22.52 9.64 -8.53
N VAL A 277 -23.42 10.62 -8.40
CA VAL A 277 -23.13 12.05 -8.61
C VAL A 277 -22.12 12.52 -7.59
N SER A 278 -22.33 12.29 -6.29
CA SER A 278 -21.36 12.66 -5.26
C SER A 278 -20.01 11.97 -5.46
N LEU A 279 -19.99 10.68 -5.83
CA LEU A 279 -18.74 9.99 -6.17
C LEU A 279 -18.02 10.63 -7.37
N ARG A 280 -18.75 11.10 -8.38
CA ARG A 280 -18.17 11.81 -9.52
C ARG A 280 -17.58 13.15 -9.08
N ASN A 281 -18.35 13.94 -8.34
CA ASN A 281 -17.93 15.25 -7.86
C ASN A 281 -16.70 15.16 -6.95
N ILE A 282 -16.65 14.15 -6.07
CA ILE A 282 -15.48 13.83 -5.24
C ILE A 282 -14.28 13.48 -6.13
N ASN A 283 -14.44 12.61 -7.13
CA ASN A 283 -13.34 12.22 -8.00
C ASN A 283 -12.80 13.39 -8.83
N ASP A 284 -13.69 14.22 -9.38
CA ASP A 284 -13.31 15.42 -10.12
C ASP A 284 -12.49 16.36 -9.23
N GLN A 285 -12.89 16.52 -7.96
CA GLN A 285 -12.16 17.32 -6.98
C GLN A 285 -10.78 16.75 -6.65
N LEU A 286 -10.67 15.44 -6.46
CA LEU A 286 -9.40 14.76 -6.17
C LEU A 286 -8.42 14.87 -7.35
N VAL A 287 -8.91 14.75 -8.59
CA VAL A 287 -8.09 14.93 -9.80
C VAL A 287 -7.58 16.36 -9.92
N GLN A 288 -8.45 17.36 -9.68
CA GLN A 288 -8.03 18.76 -9.69
C GLN A 288 -6.95 19.05 -8.64
N TRP A 289 -7.12 18.57 -7.42
CA TRP A 289 -6.11 18.73 -6.36
C TRP A 289 -4.80 18.02 -6.70
N GLU A 290 -4.86 16.83 -7.31
CA GLU A 290 -3.67 16.10 -7.73
C GLU A 290 -2.89 16.83 -8.83
N GLN A 291 -3.59 17.39 -9.83
CA GLN A 291 -3.02 18.19 -10.92
C GLN A 291 -2.44 19.52 -10.43
N ALA A 292 -3.08 20.15 -9.45
CA ALA A 292 -2.62 21.39 -8.82
C ALA A 292 -1.42 21.18 -7.87
N GLY A 293 -0.93 19.95 -7.69
CA GLY A 293 0.17 19.65 -6.78
C GLY A 293 -0.20 19.84 -5.31
N PHE A 294 -1.47 19.65 -4.95
CA PHE A 294 -2.00 19.86 -3.61
C PHE A 294 -1.20 19.08 -2.55
N LYS A 295 -0.74 19.79 -1.52
CA LYS A 295 0.03 19.24 -0.40
C LYS A 295 -0.85 19.23 0.85
N THR A 296 -1.09 18.04 1.38
CA THR A 296 -1.96 17.79 2.54
C THR A 296 -1.25 17.93 3.87
N ASP A 297 0.06 17.70 3.90
CA ASP A 297 0.85 17.75 5.11
C ASP A 297 2.02 18.69 4.88
N GLY A 298 2.33 19.52 5.88
CA GLY A 298 3.59 20.28 5.89
C GLY A 298 4.76 19.31 5.91
N PHE A 299 5.93 19.74 5.42
CA PHE A 299 7.16 19.02 5.71
C PHE A 299 7.21 18.81 7.22
N ILE A 300 7.32 17.55 7.65
CA ILE A 300 7.60 17.28 9.06
C ILE A 300 8.99 17.85 9.28
N ASP A 301 9.04 19.04 9.85
CA ASP A 301 10.29 19.68 10.23
C ASP A 301 11.01 18.68 11.14
N LYS A 302 12.16 18.17 10.69
CA LYS A 302 12.92 17.14 11.42
C LYS A 302 13.27 17.59 12.84
N ASN A 303 13.14 18.89 13.12
CA ASN A 303 13.34 19.52 14.41
C ASN A 303 12.17 19.34 15.41
N GLN A 304 10.95 19.00 14.99
CA GLN A 304 9.82 18.79 15.92
C GLN A 304 9.74 17.37 16.51
N LYS A 305 10.53 16.41 16.01
CA LYS A 305 10.65 15.06 16.59
C LYS A 305 11.57 14.99 17.82
N ASN A 306 12.29 16.05 18.14
CA ASN A 306 13.27 16.06 19.24
C ASN A 306 12.71 16.54 20.59
N ARG A 307 11.38 16.56 20.79
CA ARG A 307 10.81 17.10 22.04
C ARG A 307 9.79 16.21 22.77
N ALA A 308 9.52 14.98 22.32
CA ALA A 308 8.48 14.16 22.97
C ALA A 308 8.80 12.68 23.19
N ASP A 309 9.91 12.11 22.71
CA ASP A 309 10.21 10.68 22.91
C ASP A 309 11.70 10.44 23.26
N ASP A 310 12.21 11.16 24.27
CA ASP A 310 13.50 10.86 24.93
C ASP A 310 13.36 9.67 25.91
N SER A 311 12.90 8.52 25.42
CA SER A 311 12.89 7.27 26.20
C SER A 311 13.15 6.02 25.37
N ASP A 312 13.95 6.15 24.30
CA ASP A 312 14.52 4.98 23.61
C ASP A 312 16.07 5.02 23.64
N PRO A 313 16.72 4.24 24.53
CA PRO A 313 18.17 4.20 24.67
C PRO A 313 18.90 3.56 23.46
N ALA A 314 18.18 3.01 22.48
CA ALA A 314 18.79 2.47 21.25
C ALA A 314 19.04 3.52 20.15
N SER A 315 18.55 4.75 20.32
CA SER A 315 18.64 5.82 19.30
C SER A 315 19.99 6.57 19.27
N VAL A 316 20.85 6.35 20.27
CA VAL A 316 22.14 7.04 20.40
C VAL A 316 23.25 6.39 19.57
N MET A 317 23.11 5.13 19.13
CA MET A 317 24.22 4.41 18.48
C MET A 317 24.34 4.53 16.95
N ASN A 318 23.39 5.15 16.23
CA ASN A 318 23.40 5.11 14.75
C ASN A 318 23.26 6.48 14.04
N LYS A 319 23.55 7.60 14.71
CA LYS A 319 23.44 8.95 14.10
C LYS A 319 24.72 9.78 14.10
N ALA A 320 25.88 9.18 14.34
CA ALA A 320 27.15 9.89 14.31
C ALA A 320 27.85 9.92 12.93
N ASP A 321 27.55 9.01 11.98
CA ASP A 321 28.47 8.75 10.86
C ASP A 321 27.96 9.14 9.45
N GLU A 322 27.18 10.21 9.30
CA GLU A 322 26.86 10.76 7.96
C GLU A 322 27.78 11.91 7.50
N LYS A 323 28.83 12.25 8.26
CA LYS A 323 29.82 13.28 7.87
C LYS A 323 31.27 12.76 7.95
N ASN A 324 31.62 11.87 7.03
CA ASN A 324 32.96 11.60 6.47
C ASN A 324 33.08 10.12 6.08
N LYS A 325 32.65 9.75 4.86
CA LYS A 325 32.86 8.39 4.34
C LYS A 325 34.33 8.22 3.95
N ASN A 326 35.15 7.73 4.88
CA ASN A 326 36.54 7.38 4.60
C ASN A 326 36.61 6.08 3.77
N TYR A 327 36.43 6.21 2.46
CA TYR A 327 36.46 5.08 1.51
C TYR A 327 37.76 4.28 1.54
N SER A 328 38.88 4.90 1.93
CA SER A 328 40.17 4.21 2.09
C SER A 328 40.22 3.22 3.25
N ALA A 329 39.28 3.28 4.19
CA ALA A 329 39.18 2.33 5.30
C ALA A 329 38.24 1.14 5.01
N MET A 330 37.56 1.12 3.86
CA MET A 330 36.59 0.08 3.50
C MET A 330 37.26 -1.08 2.76
N SER A 331 36.74 -2.30 2.95
CA SER A 331 37.21 -3.46 2.19
C SER A 331 36.77 -3.37 0.72
N GLU A 332 37.51 -4.02 -0.18
CA GLU A 332 37.16 -4.03 -1.62
C GLU A 332 35.77 -4.61 -1.87
N LYS A 333 35.36 -5.60 -1.07
CA LYS A 333 34.03 -6.21 -1.11
C LYS A 333 32.94 -5.20 -0.75
N ASP A 334 33.17 -4.41 0.30
CA ASP A 334 32.21 -3.39 0.76
C ASP A 334 32.12 -2.22 -0.22
N LEU A 335 33.26 -1.81 -0.79
CA LEU A 335 33.32 -0.77 -1.83
C LEU A 335 32.55 -1.19 -3.08
N ASN A 336 32.67 -2.46 -3.50
CA ASN A 336 31.94 -2.98 -4.65
C ASN A 336 30.43 -3.11 -4.35
N ALA A 337 30.06 -3.58 -3.16
CA ALA A 337 28.67 -3.64 -2.73
C ALA A 337 28.02 -2.24 -2.71
N LEU A 338 28.75 -1.24 -2.21
CA LEU A 338 28.30 0.15 -2.19
C LEU A 338 28.13 0.71 -3.61
N LEU A 339 29.06 0.42 -4.52
CA LEU A 339 28.93 0.85 -5.92
C LEU A 339 27.72 0.21 -6.61
N ILE A 340 27.45 -1.07 -6.36
CA ILE A 340 26.26 -1.77 -6.86
C ILE A 340 24.99 -1.14 -6.30
N GLN A 341 24.98 -0.81 -5.01
CA GLN A 341 23.86 -0.12 -4.37
C GLN A 341 23.61 1.25 -5.02
N ARG A 342 24.65 2.08 -5.17
CA ARG A 342 24.58 3.40 -5.83
C ARG A 342 24.05 3.30 -7.27
N ARG A 343 24.49 2.30 -8.05
CA ARG A 343 23.95 2.05 -9.41
C ARG A 343 22.46 1.75 -9.40
N LYS A 344 21.97 0.93 -8.46
CA LYS A 344 20.54 0.64 -8.32
C LYS A 344 19.75 1.89 -7.95
N GLU A 345 20.29 2.74 -7.07
CA GLU A 345 19.68 4.01 -6.69
C GLU A 345 19.56 4.96 -7.89
N ILE A 346 20.60 5.08 -8.72
CA ILE A 346 20.61 5.91 -9.93
C ILE A 346 19.57 5.43 -10.96
N ILE A 347 19.46 4.11 -11.18
CA ILE A 347 18.46 3.57 -12.12
C ILE A 347 17.04 3.80 -11.58
N LYS A 348 16.83 3.63 -10.26
CA LYS A 348 15.52 3.86 -9.61
C LYS A 348 15.15 5.34 -9.51
N SER A 349 16.12 6.25 -9.53
CA SER A 349 15.89 7.69 -9.45
C SER A 349 15.53 8.32 -10.80
N ASN A 350 15.58 7.56 -11.90
CA ASN A 350 15.12 8.03 -13.21
C ASN A 350 13.63 8.41 -13.17
N ARG A 351 13.34 9.67 -13.50
CA ARG A 351 11.97 10.24 -13.51
C ARG A 351 11.36 10.36 -14.90
N SER A 352 12.11 10.06 -15.96
CA SER A 352 11.62 10.14 -17.34
C SER A 352 10.77 8.90 -17.67
N MET A 353 9.55 9.13 -18.17
CA MET A 353 8.60 8.08 -18.56
C MET A 353 9.00 7.41 -19.88
N ASP A 354 9.46 8.21 -20.85
CA ASP A 354 9.77 7.76 -22.22
C ASP A 354 11.28 7.60 -22.48
N GLY A 355 12.12 7.96 -21.51
CA GLY A 355 13.57 8.08 -21.66
C GLY A 355 14.37 7.76 -20.40
N PHE A 356 15.63 8.22 -20.40
CA PHE A 356 16.50 8.23 -19.22
C PHE A 356 16.92 9.66 -18.94
N ASP A 357 16.69 10.13 -17.71
CA ASP A 357 17.04 11.48 -17.27
C ASP A 357 18.55 11.72 -17.48
N ARG A 358 18.91 12.87 -18.05
CA ARG A 358 20.31 13.25 -18.31
C ARG A 358 21.16 13.24 -17.05
N ASP A 359 20.57 13.62 -15.93
CA ASP A 359 21.27 13.62 -14.64
C ASP A 359 21.51 12.19 -14.14
N ALA A 360 20.51 11.31 -14.28
CA ALA A 360 20.66 9.90 -13.95
C ALA A 360 21.64 9.20 -14.90
N GLU A 361 21.61 9.53 -16.20
CA GLU A 361 22.55 9.03 -17.21
C GLU A 361 23.98 9.37 -16.82
N ARG A 362 24.23 10.65 -16.53
CA ARG A 362 25.54 11.15 -16.15
C ARG A 362 26.05 10.44 -14.89
N GLN A 363 25.22 10.29 -13.87
CA GLN A 363 25.59 9.55 -12.66
C GLN A 363 25.86 8.07 -12.95
N PHE A 364 25.03 7.44 -13.79
CA PHE A 364 25.22 6.04 -14.17
C PHE A 364 26.56 5.85 -14.90
N VAL A 365 26.86 6.70 -15.87
CA VAL A 365 28.14 6.70 -16.60
C VAL A 365 29.33 6.97 -15.67
N LEU A 366 29.18 7.81 -14.64
CA LEU A 366 30.22 8.01 -13.63
C LEU A 366 30.55 6.72 -12.87
N THR A 367 29.59 5.81 -12.71
CA THR A 367 29.82 4.52 -12.04
C THR A 367 30.64 3.53 -12.88
N LEU A 368 30.80 3.77 -14.18
CA LEU A 368 31.38 2.81 -15.11
C LEU A 368 32.91 2.92 -15.18
N SER A 369 33.57 1.76 -15.30
CA SER A 369 34.99 1.68 -15.65
C SER A 369 35.24 2.20 -17.08
N ARG A 370 36.51 2.35 -17.46
CA ARG A 370 36.85 2.76 -18.84
C ARG A 370 36.36 1.77 -19.89
N GLU A 371 36.42 0.48 -19.59
CA GLU A 371 35.98 -0.59 -20.50
C GLU A 371 34.45 -0.64 -20.60
N ASP A 372 33.77 -0.52 -19.46
CA ASP A 372 32.30 -0.48 -19.41
C ASP A 372 31.73 0.75 -20.11
N LYS A 373 32.42 1.89 -20.04
CA LYS A 373 32.06 3.10 -20.81
C LYS A 373 32.14 2.87 -22.32
N ARG A 374 33.12 2.10 -22.79
CA ARG A 374 33.22 1.74 -24.21
C ARG A 374 32.06 0.84 -24.63
N SER A 375 31.75 -0.19 -23.82
CA SER A 375 30.58 -1.05 -24.05
C SER A 375 29.26 -0.26 -24.04
N TYR A 376 29.10 0.66 -23.09
CA TYR A 376 27.94 1.54 -23.02
C TYR A 376 27.76 2.38 -24.31
N ASN A 377 28.84 3.03 -24.77
CA ASN A 377 28.81 3.83 -25.99
C ASN A 377 28.54 3.00 -27.25
N GLU A 378 29.03 1.76 -27.29
CA GLU A 378 28.74 0.81 -28.36
C GLU A 378 27.26 0.42 -28.37
N PHE A 379 26.69 0.07 -27.20
CA PHE A 379 25.26 -0.20 -27.09
C PHE A 379 24.41 1.00 -27.49
N LEU A 380 24.80 2.20 -27.06
CA LEU A 380 24.10 3.44 -27.42
C LEU A 380 24.08 3.66 -28.93
N ARG A 381 25.22 3.50 -29.61
CA ARG A 381 25.31 3.60 -31.08
C ARG A 381 24.47 2.54 -31.78
N ASN A 382 24.50 1.30 -31.31
CA ASN A 382 23.72 0.22 -31.89
C ASN A 382 22.22 0.48 -31.78
N PHE A 383 21.73 0.97 -30.63
CA PHE A 383 20.32 1.33 -30.48
C PHE A 383 19.95 2.57 -31.32
N GLN A 384 20.84 3.56 -31.47
CA GLN A 384 20.59 4.69 -32.38
C GLN A 384 20.49 4.23 -33.84
N GLN A 385 21.37 3.31 -34.28
CA GLN A 385 21.33 2.74 -35.63
C GLN A 385 20.10 1.87 -35.89
N GLN A 386 19.52 1.27 -34.85
CA GLN A 386 18.26 0.51 -34.92
C GLN A 386 17.00 1.40 -34.99
N GLY A 387 17.16 2.73 -35.00
CA GLY A 387 16.05 3.68 -35.16
C GLY A 387 15.34 4.06 -33.85
N TYR A 388 15.91 3.74 -32.69
CA TYR A 388 15.36 4.23 -31.41
C TYR A 388 15.55 5.74 -31.28
N SER A 389 14.58 6.42 -30.65
CA SER A 389 14.74 7.83 -30.28
C SER A 389 15.93 8.01 -29.33
N SER A 390 16.54 9.20 -29.32
CA SER A 390 17.76 9.46 -28.52
C SER A 390 17.61 9.05 -27.06
N GLU A 391 16.46 9.34 -26.44
CA GLU A 391 16.23 9.02 -25.02
C GLU A 391 15.95 7.54 -24.77
N GLN A 392 15.27 6.87 -25.70
CA GLN A 392 15.04 5.41 -25.64
C GLN A 392 16.34 4.63 -25.86
N ALA A 393 17.20 5.10 -26.76
CA ALA A 393 18.51 4.52 -27.00
C ALA A 393 19.39 4.60 -25.74
N VAL A 394 19.39 5.75 -25.04
CA VAL A 394 20.09 5.91 -23.75
C VAL A 394 19.55 4.95 -22.70
N ARG A 395 18.21 4.87 -22.53
CA ARG A 395 17.59 3.95 -21.57
C ARG A 395 18.00 2.50 -21.84
N ASN A 396 17.91 2.06 -23.09
CA ASN A 396 18.25 0.68 -23.48
C ASN A 396 19.75 0.41 -23.31
N ALA A 397 20.62 1.39 -23.61
CA ALA A 397 22.06 1.30 -23.39
C ALA A 397 22.40 1.19 -21.90
N VAL A 398 21.78 1.99 -21.03
CA VAL A 398 21.96 1.93 -19.57
C VAL A 398 21.53 0.57 -19.03
N LEU A 399 20.34 0.09 -19.40
CA LEU A 399 19.83 -1.20 -18.92
C LEU A 399 20.70 -2.37 -19.39
N LYS A 400 21.09 -2.40 -20.67
CA LYS A 400 21.94 -3.45 -21.21
C LYS A 400 23.32 -3.46 -20.57
N THR A 401 23.89 -2.28 -20.32
CA THR A 401 25.16 -2.13 -19.60
C THR A 401 25.04 -2.62 -18.16
N ASN A 402 23.96 -2.25 -17.45
CA ASN A 402 23.74 -2.68 -16.08
C ASN A 402 23.54 -4.21 -15.97
N THR A 403 22.81 -4.82 -16.90
CA THR A 403 22.65 -6.28 -16.95
C THR A 403 24.00 -6.97 -17.18
N LYS A 404 24.84 -6.46 -18.09
CA LYS A 404 26.19 -6.97 -18.32
C LYS A 404 27.04 -6.89 -17.04
N LEU A 405 26.99 -5.77 -16.32
CA LEU A 405 27.73 -5.60 -15.07
C LEU A 405 27.27 -6.56 -13.95
N GLN A 406 26.00 -6.95 -13.95
CA GLN A 406 25.47 -7.91 -12.97
C GLN A 406 25.86 -9.36 -13.27
N LEU A 407 25.95 -9.71 -14.55
CA LEU A 407 26.21 -11.09 -14.99
C LEU A 407 27.70 -11.38 -15.20
N GLU A 408 28.45 -10.41 -15.72
CA GLU A 408 29.82 -10.57 -16.23
C GLU A 408 30.81 -9.58 -15.60
N GLY A 409 30.36 -8.74 -14.65
CA GLY A 409 31.17 -7.70 -14.05
C GLY A 409 32.35 -8.27 -13.28
N LYS A 410 33.57 -8.02 -13.79
CA LYS A 410 34.79 -8.27 -13.02
C LYS A 410 34.88 -7.28 -11.86
N PRO A 411 35.27 -7.70 -10.66
CA PRO A 411 35.51 -6.79 -9.55
C PRO A 411 36.59 -5.78 -9.94
N LEU A 412 36.31 -4.50 -9.73
CA LEU A 412 37.25 -3.41 -9.98
C LEU A 412 38.23 -3.29 -8.80
N PRO A 413 39.49 -2.92 -9.05
CA PRO A 413 40.47 -2.75 -7.98
C PRO A 413 40.01 -1.65 -7.01
N ALA A 414 40.29 -1.82 -5.71
CA ALA A 414 39.86 -0.92 -4.64
C ALA A 414 40.16 0.56 -4.93
N ARG A 415 41.33 0.87 -5.52
CA ARG A 415 41.73 2.24 -5.88
C ARG A 415 40.80 2.88 -6.92
N GLU A 416 40.27 2.09 -7.85
CA GLU A 416 39.32 2.56 -8.87
C GLU A 416 37.91 2.71 -8.28
N LEU A 417 37.49 1.78 -7.41
CA LEU A 417 36.21 1.86 -6.69
C LEU A 417 36.14 3.14 -5.82
N ILE A 418 37.19 3.42 -5.04
CA ILE A 418 37.28 4.63 -4.22
C ILE A 418 37.15 5.88 -5.09
N ARG A 419 37.88 5.94 -6.22
CA ARG A 419 37.84 7.07 -7.13
C ARG A 419 36.44 7.29 -7.71
N ILE A 420 35.75 6.21 -8.10
CA ILE A 420 34.39 6.28 -8.64
C ILE A 420 33.42 6.80 -7.58
N LEU A 421 33.48 6.27 -6.36
CA LEU A 421 32.60 6.68 -5.26
C LEU A 421 32.82 8.14 -4.86
N GLN A 422 34.07 8.60 -4.76
CA GLN A 422 34.39 10.01 -4.52
C GLN A 422 33.90 10.93 -5.65
N ALA A 423 33.99 10.48 -6.90
CA ALA A 423 33.49 11.26 -8.04
C ALA A 423 31.95 11.39 -8.02
N LEU A 424 31.25 10.34 -7.56
CA LEU A 424 29.79 10.37 -7.37
C LEU A 424 29.39 11.32 -6.24
N ASP A 425 30.06 11.24 -5.09
CA ASP A 425 29.79 12.13 -3.95
C ASP A 425 30.00 13.60 -4.32
N LYS A 426 31.10 13.91 -5.03
CA LYS A 426 31.37 15.27 -5.53
C LYS A 426 30.32 15.76 -6.54
N ASP A 427 29.77 14.86 -7.35
CA ASP A 427 28.70 15.20 -8.27
C ASP A 427 27.38 15.47 -7.52
N GLU A 428 27.09 14.69 -6.48
CA GLU A 428 25.93 14.90 -5.60
C GLU A 428 26.03 16.22 -4.82
N GLU A 429 27.20 16.55 -4.27
CA GLU A 429 27.45 17.83 -3.58
C GLU A 429 27.22 19.02 -4.52
N ARG A 430 27.80 18.99 -5.73
CA ARG A 430 27.60 20.04 -6.74
C ARG A 430 26.13 20.21 -7.12
N ARG A 431 25.33 19.14 -7.11
CA ARG A 431 23.89 19.22 -7.39
C ARG A 431 23.12 19.81 -6.22
N ARG A 432 23.46 19.46 -4.98
CA ARG A 432 22.86 20.07 -3.78
C ARG A 432 23.11 21.56 -3.75
N GLU A 433 24.34 21.98 -4.01
CA GLU A 433 24.70 23.39 -4.09
C GLU A 433 23.93 24.13 -5.20
N LYS A 434 23.79 23.55 -6.40
CA LYS A 434 23.02 24.16 -7.49
C LYS A 434 21.54 24.30 -7.14
N ASN A 435 20.92 23.26 -6.57
CA ASN A 435 19.51 23.29 -6.18
C ASN A 435 19.25 24.28 -5.05
N ASP A 436 20.18 24.41 -4.09
CA ASP A 436 20.11 25.39 -3.00
C ASP A 436 20.26 26.83 -3.50
N VAL A 437 21.04 27.05 -4.57
CA VAL A 437 21.19 28.36 -5.22
C VAL A 437 19.96 28.71 -6.05
N GLU A 438 19.39 27.78 -6.82
CA GLU A 438 18.15 28.00 -7.58
C GLU A 438 16.97 28.33 -6.66
N PHE A 439 16.84 27.62 -5.53
CA PHE A 439 15.81 27.87 -4.53
C PHE A 439 15.94 29.25 -3.84
N LYS A 440 17.18 29.77 -3.71
CA LYS A 440 17.44 31.12 -3.16
C LYS A 440 17.19 32.23 -4.17
N LEU A 441 17.18 31.95 -5.47
CA LEU A 441 16.95 32.94 -6.54
C LEU A 441 15.47 33.09 -6.93
N GLU A 442 14.61 32.09 -6.66
CA GLU A 442 13.16 32.18 -6.88
C GLU A 442 12.44 33.29 -6.08
N PRO A 443 12.74 33.56 -4.79
CA PRO A 443 12.07 34.64 -4.06
C PRO A 443 12.48 36.05 -4.54
N ALA A 444 13.60 36.19 -5.26
CA ALA A 444 14.08 37.50 -5.72
C ALA A 444 13.48 37.96 -7.06
N ARG A 445 12.71 37.11 -7.76
CA ARG A 445 12.09 37.43 -9.05
C ARG A 445 10.61 37.82 -8.96
N GLN A 446 10.02 37.81 -7.76
CA GLN A 446 8.61 38.19 -7.56
C GLN A 446 8.41 39.66 -7.15
N GLU A 447 9.49 40.43 -7.01
CA GLU A 447 9.43 41.89 -6.92
C GLU A 447 10.02 42.52 -8.18
N LYS A 448 9.19 42.69 -9.22
CA LYS A 448 9.36 43.70 -10.26
C LYS A 448 8.07 43.96 -11.02
#